data_AF-A0A6G0XI00-F1
#
_entry.id   AF-A0A6G0XI00-F1
#
_cell.length_a   1.000
_cell.length_b   1.000
_cell.length_c   1.000
_cell.angle_alpha   90.00
_cell.angle_beta   90.00
_cell.angle_gamma   90.00
#
_symmetry.space_group_name_H-M   'P 1'
#
loop_
_entity.id
_entity.type
_entity.pdbx_description
1 polymer ?
#
loop_
_entity_poly.entity_id
_entity_poly.type
_entity_poly.pdbx_seq_one_letter_code
_entity_poly.pdbx_strand_id
1 'polypeptide(L)'
;MAQDMRALRDYVTAMDGYQYTGIGEGIVCLHITHSHLKASMVDIRLDMHLTISEVKEKVYRHCGTKPDYMTLILKSGSTVIGVLNDEHRKLGYYPVQHGMTLHIQDNDPFSLAKGGGLEDVSLVQKYEISEEDYDKRKNTVRNYKKEQLAKDPNWKPPTMRANNANQTYDADSVQHIQVGARCEVSPGGRRGRVAFVGLVPELAGSGYWVGVVFDEPVGKGNGCVKEKRYYECADKFGGFVRPPNVQVGDFPPLDEDLLSDDDEF
;
A
#
# COMPACT_ATOMS: atom_id res chain seq x y z
N MET A 1 3.54 4.65 8.75
CA MET A 1 4.80 4.35 8.03
C MET A 1 5.92 3.86 8.93
N ALA A 2 6.43 4.64 9.90
CA ALA A 2 7.54 4.16 10.74
C ALA A 2 7.20 2.92 11.60
N GLN A 3 5.98 2.85 12.14
CA GLN A 3 5.50 1.68 12.89
C GLN A 3 5.25 0.46 11.98
N ASP A 4 4.72 0.69 10.78
CA ASP A 4 4.47 -0.35 9.78
C ASP A 4 5.78 -0.95 9.25
N MET A 5 6.82 -0.13 9.06
CA MET A 5 8.15 -0.60 8.66
C MET A 5 8.83 -1.44 9.74
N ARG A 6 8.59 -1.14 11.03
CA ARG A 6 9.06 -2.00 12.14
C ARG A 6 8.31 -3.31 12.18
N ALA A 7 6.98 -3.28 12.06
CA ALA A 7 6.16 -4.49 12.01
C ALA A 7 6.51 -5.37 10.80
N LEU A 8 6.77 -4.77 9.64
CA LEU A 8 7.23 -5.48 8.45
C LEU A 8 8.61 -6.11 8.66
N ARG A 9 9.54 -5.36 9.25
CA ARG A 9 10.86 -5.87 9.59
C ARG A 9 10.76 -7.05 10.56
N ASP A 10 10.02 -6.90 11.65
CA ASP A 10 9.84 -7.95 12.67
C ASP A 10 9.19 -9.20 12.06
N TYR A 11 8.27 -9.03 11.11
CA TYR A 11 7.67 -10.12 10.34
C TYR A 11 8.70 -10.81 9.43
N VAL A 12 9.50 -10.05 8.68
CA VAL A 12 10.51 -10.58 7.75
C VAL A 12 11.67 -11.26 8.47
N THR A 13 12.11 -10.71 9.61
CA THR A 13 13.23 -11.26 10.39
C THR A 13 12.80 -12.31 11.41
N ALA A 14 11.50 -12.62 11.49
CA ALA A 14 10.87 -13.52 12.47
C ALA A 14 11.18 -13.21 13.95
N MET A 15 11.85 -12.08 14.24
CA MET A 15 12.48 -11.75 15.53
C MET A 15 13.19 -12.93 16.19
N ASP A 16 13.78 -13.82 15.40
CA ASP A 16 14.35 -15.10 15.84
C ASP A 16 15.69 -14.96 16.58
N GLY A 17 16.19 -13.73 16.72
CA GLY A 17 17.48 -13.41 17.32
C GLY A 17 18.67 -13.57 16.35
N TYR A 18 18.45 -14.14 15.16
CA TYR A 18 19.46 -14.36 14.13
C TYR A 18 19.50 -13.28 13.06
N GLN A 19 18.66 -12.24 13.16
CA GLN A 19 18.56 -11.13 12.20
C GLN A 19 19.87 -10.38 11.88
N TYR A 20 20.92 -10.59 12.69
CA TYR A 20 22.24 -9.97 12.51
C TYR A 20 23.37 -10.95 12.19
N THR A 21 23.10 -12.25 12.04
CA THR A 21 24.14 -13.27 11.83
C THR A 21 24.93 -13.15 10.53
N GLY A 22 24.32 -12.58 9.48
CA GLY A 22 24.99 -12.34 8.19
C GLY A 22 25.76 -11.02 8.12
N ILE A 23 25.87 -10.27 9.21
CA ILE A 23 26.58 -9.00 9.22
C ILE A 23 28.07 -9.26 9.49
N GLY A 24 28.93 -8.74 8.60
CA GLY A 24 30.37 -8.87 8.73
C GLY A 24 30.91 -8.24 10.01
N GLU A 25 31.99 -8.83 10.54
CA GLU A 25 32.71 -8.30 11.70
C GLU A 25 33.15 -6.85 11.43
N GLY A 26 32.99 -5.98 12.43
CA GLY A 26 33.30 -4.55 12.28
C GLY A 26 32.11 -3.68 11.86
N ILE A 27 30.97 -4.26 11.47
CA ILE A 27 29.76 -3.52 11.07
C ILE A 27 28.68 -3.62 12.14
N VAL A 28 28.00 -2.51 12.40
CA VAL A 28 26.83 -2.43 13.29
C VAL A 28 25.59 -1.97 12.52
N CYS A 29 24.43 -2.57 12.81
CA CYS A 29 23.14 -2.12 12.27
C CYS A 29 22.42 -1.24 13.29
N LEU A 30 22.25 0.04 12.96
CA LEU A 30 21.57 1.01 13.82
C LEU A 30 20.28 1.52 13.18
N HIS A 31 19.31 1.84 14.03
CA HIS A 31 18.09 2.56 13.62
C HIS A 31 18.33 4.05 13.71
N ILE A 32 18.06 4.79 12.64
CA ILE A 32 18.24 6.24 12.62
C ILE A 32 16.88 6.91 12.82
N THR A 33 16.84 7.85 13.77
CA THR A 33 15.66 8.71 14.03
C THR A 33 16.06 10.16 14.04
N HIS A 34 15.12 11.05 13.80
CA HIS A 34 15.37 12.48 13.69
C HIS A 34 14.45 13.28 14.64
N SER A 35 14.90 14.44 15.12
CA SER A 35 14.13 15.31 16.02
C SER A 35 12.90 15.95 15.34
N HIS A 36 12.99 16.23 14.03
CA HIS A 36 11.96 16.94 13.27
C HIS A 36 11.24 16.10 12.20
N LEU A 37 11.70 14.88 11.92
CA LEU A 37 11.07 13.99 10.93
C LEU A 37 10.37 12.83 11.63
N LYS A 38 9.19 12.46 11.13
CA LYS A 38 8.47 11.24 11.51
C LYS A 38 9.06 10.01 10.81
N ALA A 39 9.70 10.20 9.66
CA ALA A 39 10.44 9.15 8.98
C ALA A 39 11.58 8.61 9.88
N SER A 40 11.73 7.29 9.89
CA SER A 40 12.83 6.60 10.57
C SER A 40 13.45 5.59 9.63
N MET A 41 14.77 5.49 9.62
CA MET A 41 15.49 4.52 8.81
C MET A 41 15.87 3.32 9.68
N VAL A 42 15.53 2.13 9.21
CA VAL A 42 15.69 0.87 9.96
C VAL A 42 16.93 0.14 9.44
N ASP A 43 17.72 -0.45 10.34
CA ASP A 43 18.86 -1.32 10.03
C ASP A 43 19.91 -0.72 9.07
N ILE A 44 20.29 0.54 9.32
CA ILE A 44 21.38 1.18 8.60
C ILE A 44 22.72 0.59 9.07
N ARG A 45 23.47 0.04 8.12
CA ARG A 45 24.81 -0.55 8.34
C ARG A 45 25.87 0.54 8.43
N LEU A 46 26.53 0.64 9.58
CA LEU A 46 27.65 1.54 9.84
C LEU A 46 28.88 0.73 10.23
N ASP A 47 30.03 1.14 9.72
CA ASP A 47 31.31 0.54 10.10
C ASP A 47 31.78 1.17 11.43
N MET A 48 32.17 0.33 12.39
CA MET A 48 32.64 0.74 13.71
C MET A 48 33.97 1.48 13.67
N HIS A 49 34.74 1.38 12.58
CA HIS A 49 36.04 2.01 12.42
C HIS A 49 35.95 3.45 11.90
N LEU A 50 34.78 3.85 11.42
CA LEU A 50 34.51 5.23 10.99
C LEU A 50 34.53 6.18 12.18
N THR A 51 35.08 7.36 11.95
CA THR A 51 35.01 8.48 12.88
C THR A 51 33.58 9.02 12.98
N ILE A 52 33.26 9.69 14.08
CA ILE A 52 31.94 10.30 14.24
C ILE A 52 31.67 11.36 13.15
N SER A 53 32.70 12.07 12.69
CA SER A 53 32.60 12.99 11.54
C SER A 53 32.10 12.28 10.27
N GLU A 54 32.74 11.17 9.89
CA GLU A 54 32.33 10.37 8.72
C GLU A 54 30.95 9.74 8.90
N VAL A 55 30.60 9.33 10.12
CA VAL A 55 29.25 8.85 10.45
C VAL A 55 28.23 9.95 10.22
N LYS A 56 28.48 11.18 10.69
CA LYS A 56 27.57 12.33 10.44
C LYS A 56 27.40 12.59 8.95
N GLU A 57 28.45 12.52 8.14
CA GLU A 57 28.34 12.68 6.67
C GLU A 57 27.47 11.60 6.02
N LYS A 58 27.59 10.35 6.48
CA LYS A 58 26.76 9.25 5.98
C LYS A 58 25.29 9.43 6.40
N VAL A 59 25.07 9.82 7.64
CA VAL A 59 23.74 10.09 8.20
C VAL A 59 23.08 11.30 7.52
N TYR A 60 23.84 12.32 7.14
CA TYR A 60 23.35 13.49 6.41
C TYR A 60 22.67 13.10 5.10
N ARG A 61 23.18 12.11 4.37
CA ARG A 61 22.54 11.61 3.13
C ARG A 61 21.16 10.99 3.35
N HIS A 62 20.86 10.55 4.56
CA HIS A 62 19.57 9.99 4.92
C HIS A 62 18.61 11.05 5.46
N CYS A 63 19.07 11.95 6.32
CA CYS A 63 18.20 12.85 7.08
C CYS A 63 18.21 14.32 6.60
N GLY A 64 19.21 14.74 5.83
CA GLY A 64 19.31 16.08 5.27
C GLY A 64 19.82 17.17 6.22
N THR A 65 20.12 16.86 7.48
CA THR A 65 20.74 17.80 8.44
C THR A 65 22.26 17.82 8.29
N LYS A 66 22.85 19.00 8.09
CA LYS A 66 24.30 19.14 7.93
C LYS A 66 25.08 18.63 9.16
N PRO A 67 26.27 18.03 8.98
CA PRO A 67 27.09 17.53 10.09
C PRO A 67 27.38 18.55 11.20
N ASP A 68 27.56 19.83 10.85
CA ASP A 68 27.86 20.91 11.79
C ASP A 68 26.73 21.18 12.79
N TYR A 69 25.48 21.00 12.36
CA TYR A 69 24.28 21.21 13.18
C TYR A 69 23.69 19.91 13.72
N MET A 70 24.36 18.78 13.46
CA MET A 70 23.92 17.45 13.83
C MET A 70 24.53 17.01 15.17
N THR A 71 23.69 16.74 16.16
CA THR A 71 24.11 16.05 17.39
C THR A 71 23.60 14.61 17.37
N LEU A 72 24.51 13.65 17.52
CA LEU A 72 24.21 12.22 17.50
C LEU A 72 24.03 11.70 18.94
N ILE A 73 22.86 11.19 19.26
CA ILE A 73 22.50 10.63 20.56
C ILE A 73 22.26 9.13 20.41
N LEU A 74 23.06 8.31 21.08
CA LEU A 74 22.87 6.86 21.12
C LEU A 74 21.80 6.51 22.17
N LYS A 75 20.80 5.74 21.75
CA LYS A 75 19.70 5.26 22.59
C LYS A 75 19.55 3.74 22.44
N SER A 76 19.20 3.07 23.52
CA SER A 76 18.71 1.69 23.50
C SER A 76 17.27 1.68 24.01
N GLY A 77 16.34 1.38 23.11
CA GLY A 77 14.91 1.57 23.37
C GLY A 77 14.59 3.03 23.75
N SER A 78 14.04 3.23 24.95
CA SER A 78 13.71 4.56 25.50
C SER A 78 14.86 5.21 26.27
N THR A 79 15.94 4.49 26.57
CA THR A 79 17.04 4.96 27.40
C THR A 79 18.12 5.63 26.56
N VAL A 80 18.55 6.81 26.97
CA VAL A 80 19.72 7.50 26.38
C VAL A 80 20.99 6.91 26.97
N ILE A 81 21.84 6.34 26.11
CA ILE A 81 23.14 5.79 26.51
C ILE A 81 24.19 6.90 26.59
N GLY A 82 24.20 7.79 25.61
CA GLY A 82 25.18 8.88 25.58
C GLY A 82 25.14 9.70 24.30
N VAL A 83 25.90 10.78 24.29
CA VAL A 83 26.02 11.69 23.15
C VAL A 83 27.39 11.51 22.50
N LEU A 84 27.40 11.36 21.19
CA LEU A 84 28.60 11.15 20.37
C LEU A 84 29.17 12.52 19.97
N ASN A 85 29.83 13.19 20.92
CA ASN A 85 30.32 14.57 20.77
C ASN A 85 31.74 14.68 20.20
N ASP A 86 32.53 13.61 20.24
CA ASP A 86 33.93 13.65 19.80
C ASP A 86 34.02 13.20 18.35
N GLU A 87 34.28 14.15 17.45
CA GLU A 87 34.28 13.93 16.00
C GLU A 87 35.40 13.01 15.51
N HIS A 88 36.50 12.92 16.25
CA HIS A 88 37.68 12.13 15.89
C HIS A 88 37.63 10.71 16.45
N ARG A 89 36.76 10.45 17.44
CA ARG A 89 36.57 9.10 17.95
C ARG A 89 35.88 8.21 16.93
N LYS A 90 36.28 6.94 16.93
CA LYS A 90 35.64 5.91 16.12
C LYS A 90 34.31 5.51 16.73
N LEU A 91 33.35 5.13 15.90
CA LEU A 91 32.02 4.69 16.35
C LEU A 91 32.10 3.52 17.34
N GLY A 92 33.01 2.57 17.11
CA GLY A 92 33.26 1.43 17.98
C GLY A 92 33.89 1.76 19.34
N TYR A 93 34.30 3.01 19.59
CA TYR A 93 34.67 3.45 20.94
C TYR A 93 33.46 3.51 21.88
N TYR A 94 32.28 3.82 21.31
CA TYR A 94 31.03 3.87 22.05
C TYR A 94 30.43 2.45 22.16
N PRO A 95 29.62 2.16 23.20
CA PRO A 95 28.99 0.86 23.39
C PRO A 95 27.82 0.65 22.40
N VAL A 96 28.11 0.72 21.10
CA VAL A 96 27.15 0.51 20.03
C VAL A 96 26.89 -0.98 19.84
N GLN A 97 25.62 -1.35 19.70
CA GLN A 97 25.19 -2.71 19.42
C GLN A 97 24.13 -2.70 18.33
N HIS A 98 23.95 -3.85 17.67
CA HIS A 98 22.90 -4.00 16.67
C HIS A 98 21.52 -3.71 17.27
N GLY A 99 20.68 -3.00 16.54
CA GLY A 99 19.32 -2.65 16.96
C GLY A 99 19.23 -1.47 17.91
N MET A 100 20.35 -0.81 18.24
CA MET A 100 20.32 0.47 18.95
C MET A 100 19.84 1.59 18.02
N THR A 101 19.34 2.67 18.63
CA THR A 101 18.85 3.84 17.90
C THR A 101 19.87 4.97 17.98
N LEU A 102 20.30 5.44 16.81
CA LEU A 102 21.03 6.67 16.64
C LEU A 102 20.03 7.81 16.38
N HIS A 103 19.77 8.60 17.42
CA HIS A 103 18.86 9.73 17.35
C HIS A 103 19.62 11.00 16.98
N ILE A 104 19.21 11.61 15.88
CA ILE A 104 19.74 12.88 15.40
C ILE A 104 18.93 14.00 16.03
N GLN A 105 19.62 14.81 16.82
CA GLN A 105 19.12 16.09 17.25
C GLN A 105 19.64 17.16 16.28
N ASP A 106 18.74 17.69 15.47
CA ASP A 106 18.97 18.83 14.58
C ASP A 106 18.90 20.15 15.37
N ASN A 107 20.03 20.86 15.43
CA ASN A 107 20.15 22.16 16.09
C ASN A 107 20.20 23.33 15.09
N ASP A 108 19.96 23.10 13.78
CA ASP A 108 19.97 24.16 12.77
C ASP A 108 18.75 25.10 12.98
N PRO A 109 18.97 26.41 13.24
CA PRO A 109 17.89 27.37 13.37
C PRO A 109 16.99 27.48 12.12
N PHE A 110 17.54 27.17 10.94
CA PHE A 110 16.89 27.28 9.63
C PHE A 110 16.56 25.93 8.98
N SER A 111 16.51 24.85 9.77
CA SER A 111 16.19 23.51 9.25
C SER A 111 14.85 23.48 8.49
N LEU A 112 14.88 23.00 7.25
CA LEU A 112 13.68 22.79 6.41
C LEU A 112 12.71 21.76 7.00
N ALA A 113 13.24 20.80 7.78
CA ALA A 113 12.42 19.77 8.42
C ALA A 113 11.62 20.31 9.62
N LYS A 114 12.01 21.46 10.18
CA LYS A 114 11.40 22.05 11.37
C LYS A 114 9.93 22.36 11.13
N GLY A 115 9.09 22.05 12.13
CA GLY A 115 7.65 22.32 12.06
C GLY A 115 6.91 21.51 10.99
N GLY A 116 7.51 20.44 10.46
CA GLY A 116 6.87 19.61 9.43
C GLY A 116 7.07 20.11 8.01
N GLY A 117 7.97 21.05 7.74
CA GLY A 117 8.16 21.64 6.41
C GLY A 117 8.44 20.65 5.27
N LEU A 118 8.93 19.44 5.57
CA LEU A 118 9.18 18.37 4.58
C LEU A 118 8.15 17.23 4.58
N GLU A 119 7.29 17.14 5.60
CA GLU A 119 6.37 16.01 5.76
C GLU A 119 4.90 16.45 5.79
N ASP A 120 4.63 17.71 6.13
CA ASP A 120 3.29 18.24 6.25
C ASP A 120 2.85 18.89 4.93
N VAL A 121 2.10 18.11 4.15
CA VAL A 121 1.50 18.55 2.89
C VAL A 121 0.45 19.66 3.07
N SER A 122 0.02 19.95 4.30
CA SER A 122 -0.89 21.08 4.58
C SER A 122 -0.19 22.44 4.57
N LEU A 123 1.12 22.46 4.82
CA LEU A 123 1.94 23.68 4.77
C LEU A 123 2.23 24.13 3.33
N VAL A 124 2.09 23.23 2.37
CA VAL A 124 2.30 23.53 0.96
C VAL A 124 1.08 24.27 0.41
N GLN A 125 1.27 25.54 0.04
CA GLN A 125 0.26 26.30 -0.68
C GLN A 125 0.01 25.64 -2.05
N LYS A 126 -1.12 24.95 -2.17
CA LYS A 126 -1.51 24.32 -3.43
C LYS A 126 -1.86 25.41 -4.43
N TYR A 127 -1.35 25.27 -5.65
CA TYR A 127 -1.73 26.18 -6.73
C TYR A 127 -3.21 26.01 -7.06
N GLU A 128 -3.97 27.08 -6.88
CA GLU A 128 -5.34 27.21 -7.36
C GLU A 128 -5.34 28.12 -8.58
N ILE A 129 -5.73 27.56 -9.72
CA ILE A 129 -5.88 28.34 -10.95
C ILE A 129 -7.11 29.25 -10.82
N SER A 130 -6.94 30.53 -11.16
CA SER A 130 -8.05 31.48 -11.19
C SER A 130 -9.11 31.03 -12.21
N GLU A 131 -10.38 31.40 -11.98
CA GLU A 131 -11.44 31.05 -12.92
C GLU A 131 -11.21 31.62 -14.31
N GLU A 132 -10.68 32.85 -14.37
CA GLU A 132 -10.35 33.54 -15.61
C GLU A 132 -9.24 32.82 -16.39
N ASP A 133 -8.20 32.34 -15.71
CA ASP A 133 -7.11 31.61 -16.36
C ASP A 133 -7.50 30.19 -16.75
N TYR A 134 -8.42 29.57 -16.01
CA TYR A 134 -9.00 28.28 -16.38
C TYR A 134 -9.85 28.39 -17.64
N ASP A 135 -10.67 29.43 -17.76
CA ASP A 135 -11.56 29.64 -18.90
C ASP A 135 -10.82 29.99 -20.20
N LYS A 136 -9.64 30.62 -20.11
CA LYS A 136 -8.74 30.85 -21.26
C LYS A 136 -8.17 29.55 -21.84
N ARG A 137 -8.11 28.46 -21.06
CA ARG A 137 -7.52 27.19 -21.52
C ARG A 137 -8.47 26.43 -22.45
N LYS A 138 -7.92 25.95 -23.57
CA LYS A 138 -8.60 25.04 -24.50
C LYS A 138 -8.54 23.61 -23.95
N ASN A 139 -9.48 22.74 -24.35
CA ASN A 139 -9.55 21.33 -23.93
C ASN A 139 -9.76 21.10 -22.42
N THR A 140 -10.47 21.99 -21.74
CA THR A 140 -10.85 21.78 -20.32
C THR A 140 -12.17 21.03 -20.21
N VAL A 141 -12.38 20.35 -19.07
CA VAL A 141 -13.65 19.67 -18.76
C VAL A 141 -14.82 20.66 -18.75
N ARG A 142 -14.61 21.91 -18.30
CA ARG A 142 -15.65 22.96 -18.35
C ARG A 142 -16.04 23.31 -19.79
N ASN A 143 -15.08 23.50 -20.70
CA ASN A 143 -15.37 23.80 -22.10
C ASN A 143 -16.06 22.62 -22.79
N TYR A 144 -15.59 21.39 -22.56
CA TYR A 144 -16.27 20.18 -23.03
C TYR A 144 -17.72 20.10 -22.53
N LYS A 145 -17.95 20.36 -21.24
CA LYS A 145 -19.31 20.37 -20.66
C LYS A 145 -20.18 21.45 -21.29
N LYS A 146 -19.66 22.67 -21.52
CA LYS A 146 -20.39 23.75 -22.21
C LYS A 146 -20.79 23.33 -23.63
N GLU A 147 -19.88 22.71 -24.38
CA GLU A 147 -20.15 22.21 -25.74
C GLU A 147 -21.21 21.10 -25.77
N GLN A 148 -21.17 20.18 -24.80
CA GLN A 148 -22.15 19.09 -24.71
C GLN A 148 -23.55 19.60 -24.32
N LEU A 149 -23.64 20.55 -23.37
CA LEU A 149 -24.92 21.17 -23.00
C LEU A 149 -25.50 22.04 -24.14
N ALA A 150 -24.64 22.65 -24.95
CA ALA A 150 -25.07 23.40 -26.13
C ALA A 150 -25.67 22.50 -27.22
N LYS A 151 -25.18 21.26 -27.33
CA LYS A 151 -25.73 20.25 -28.24
C LYS A 151 -27.02 19.63 -27.69
N ASP A 152 -27.00 19.26 -26.40
CA ASP A 152 -28.12 18.61 -25.71
C ASP A 152 -28.37 19.26 -24.33
N PRO A 153 -29.46 20.06 -24.17
CA PRO A 153 -29.75 20.78 -22.92
C PRO A 153 -29.96 19.88 -21.68
N ASN A 154 -30.26 18.60 -21.88
CA ASN A 154 -30.45 17.61 -20.82
C ASN A 154 -29.23 16.69 -20.64
N TRP A 155 -28.09 17.01 -21.28
CA TRP A 155 -26.88 16.20 -21.17
C TRP A 155 -26.32 16.19 -19.75
N LYS A 156 -26.06 15.00 -19.22
CA LYS A 156 -25.38 14.79 -17.95
C LYS A 156 -24.07 14.06 -18.21
N PRO A 157 -22.96 14.47 -17.58
CA PRO A 157 -21.69 13.77 -17.75
C PRO A 157 -21.85 12.30 -17.31
N PRO A 158 -21.29 11.34 -18.07
CA PRO A 158 -21.38 9.93 -17.72
C PRO A 158 -20.73 9.71 -16.35
N THR A 159 -21.52 9.29 -15.38
CA THR A 159 -21.00 8.89 -14.08
C THR A 159 -20.64 7.41 -14.15
N MET A 160 -19.48 7.01 -13.61
CA MET A 160 -19.07 5.58 -13.57
C MET A 160 -20.11 4.68 -12.89
N ARG A 161 -21.06 5.24 -12.14
CA ARG A 161 -22.13 4.51 -11.44
C ARG A 161 -23.44 4.37 -12.23
N ALA A 162 -23.67 5.18 -13.27
CA ALA A 162 -24.96 5.19 -13.97
C ALA A 162 -25.16 4.03 -14.95
N ASN A 163 -24.09 3.42 -15.48
CA ASN A 163 -24.22 2.38 -16.50
C ASN A 163 -24.75 1.03 -15.97
N ASN A 164 -24.83 0.82 -14.65
CA ASN A 164 -25.28 -0.47 -14.08
C ASN A 164 -26.65 -0.41 -13.39
N ALA A 165 -27.27 0.77 -13.25
CA ALA A 165 -28.55 0.88 -12.52
C ALA A 165 -29.77 0.46 -13.35
N ASN A 166 -29.66 0.48 -14.68
CA ASN A 166 -30.77 0.15 -15.60
C ASN A 166 -30.62 -1.22 -16.28
N GLN A 167 -29.56 -1.98 -15.99
CA GLN A 167 -29.37 -3.31 -16.59
C GLN A 167 -30.01 -4.35 -15.66
N THR A 168 -31.25 -4.73 -15.96
CA THR A 168 -31.90 -5.88 -15.32
C THR A 168 -31.30 -7.16 -15.86
N TYR A 169 -30.79 -7.99 -14.94
CA TYR A 169 -30.31 -9.33 -15.27
C TYR A 169 -31.46 -10.30 -15.08
N ASP A 170 -32.13 -10.68 -16.17
CA ASP A 170 -33.30 -11.56 -16.16
C ASP A 170 -32.90 -13.05 -16.22
N ALA A 171 -33.88 -13.96 -16.16
CA ALA A 171 -33.61 -15.41 -16.15
C ALA A 171 -32.79 -15.89 -17.36
N ASP A 172 -32.93 -15.23 -18.51
CA ASP A 172 -32.17 -15.54 -19.73
C ASP A 172 -30.66 -15.31 -19.53
N SER A 173 -30.27 -14.35 -18.68
CA SER A 173 -28.86 -14.03 -18.42
C SER A 173 -28.11 -15.13 -17.65
N VAL A 174 -28.83 -16.04 -17.00
CA VAL A 174 -28.27 -17.14 -16.21
C VAL A 174 -28.57 -18.53 -16.80
N GLN A 175 -29.27 -18.62 -17.93
CA GLN A 175 -29.70 -19.89 -18.51
C GLN A 175 -28.53 -20.84 -18.83
N HIS A 176 -27.37 -20.27 -19.19
CA HIS A 176 -26.14 -21.00 -19.50
C HIS A 176 -25.27 -21.30 -18.27
N ILE A 177 -25.67 -20.82 -17.08
CA ILE A 177 -24.90 -20.92 -15.84
C ILE A 177 -25.54 -21.97 -14.93
N GLN A 178 -24.87 -23.11 -14.77
CA GLN A 178 -25.34 -24.20 -13.91
C GLN A 178 -24.59 -24.24 -12.59
N VAL A 179 -25.31 -24.47 -11.50
CA VAL A 179 -24.70 -24.69 -10.19
C VAL A 179 -23.82 -25.93 -10.25
N GLY A 180 -22.59 -25.78 -9.77
CA GLY A 180 -21.56 -26.81 -9.79
C GLY A 180 -20.63 -26.75 -11.01
N ALA A 181 -20.90 -25.91 -12.00
CA ALA A 181 -20.03 -25.76 -13.16
C ALA A 181 -18.75 -24.96 -12.82
N ARG A 182 -17.66 -25.26 -13.53
CA ARG A 182 -16.42 -24.48 -13.46
C ARG A 182 -16.59 -23.17 -14.19
N CYS A 183 -16.07 -22.10 -13.62
CA CYS A 183 -16.20 -20.77 -14.19
C CYS A 183 -14.98 -19.91 -13.94
N GLU A 184 -14.80 -18.94 -14.81
CA GLU A 184 -13.87 -17.82 -14.66
C GLU A 184 -14.65 -16.51 -14.51
N VAL A 185 -14.20 -15.65 -13.60
CA VAL A 185 -14.84 -14.37 -13.27
C VAL A 185 -14.02 -13.20 -13.77
N SER A 186 -14.66 -12.32 -14.54
CA SER A 186 -14.10 -11.06 -15.02
C SER A 186 -14.61 -9.83 -14.23
N PRO A 187 -13.77 -8.81 -14.01
CA PRO A 187 -12.34 -8.73 -14.30
C PRO A 187 -11.51 -9.56 -13.30
N GLY A 188 -10.30 -9.93 -13.73
CA GLY A 188 -9.26 -10.53 -12.89
C GLY A 188 -9.02 -12.03 -13.08
N GLY A 189 -9.67 -12.70 -14.04
CA GLY A 189 -9.37 -14.09 -14.39
C GLY A 189 -9.53 -15.09 -13.23
N ARG A 190 -10.34 -14.74 -12.22
CA ARG A 190 -10.45 -15.54 -10.99
C ARG A 190 -11.28 -16.77 -11.26
N ARG A 191 -10.72 -17.95 -11.01
CA ARG A 191 -11.37 -19.23 -11.25
C ARG A 191 -12.05 -19.78 -10.02
N GLY A 192 -13.07 -20.58 -10.26
CA GLY A 192 -13.84 -21.20 -9.19
C GLY A 192 -14.98 -22.04 -9.72
N ARG A 193 -15.93 -22.27 -8.83
CA ARG A 193 -17.13 -23.08 -9.07
C ARG A 193 -18.38 -22.29 -8.75
N VAL A 194 -19.36 -22.37 -9.63
CA VAL A 194 -20.69 -21.79 -9.39
C VAL A 194 -21.35 -22.53 -8.23
N ALA A 195 -21.79 -21.80 -7.21
CA ALA A 195 -22.39 -22.33 -5.99
C ALA A 195 -23.85 -21.92 -5.83
N PHE A 196 -24.25 -20.80 -6.45
CA PHE A 196 -25.61 -20.28 -6.39
C PHE A 196 -25.94 -19.52 -7.67
N VAL A 197 -27.19 -19.63 -8.13
CA VAL A 197 -27.73 -18.84 -9.24
C VAL A 197 -29.15 -18.42 -8.84
N GLY A 198 -29.40 -17.12 -8.71
CA GLY A 198 -30.72 -16.66 -8.27
C GLY A 198 -30.79 -15.19 -7.87
N LEU A 199 -31.98 -14.79 -7.40
CA LEU A 199 -32.21 -13.45 -6.87
C LEU A 199 -31.64 -13.31 -5.45
N VAL A 200 -30.99 -12.18 -5.20
CA VAL A 200 -30.44 -11.82 -3.88
C VAL A 200 -30.95 -10.42 -3.51
N PRO A 201 -32.14 -10.33 -2.88
CA PRO A 201 -32.76 -9.05 -2.51
C PRO A 201 -31.89 -8.14 -1.63
N GLU A 202 -30.96 -8.74 -0.88
CA GLU A 202 -30.10 -8.08 0.10
C GLU A 202 -28.92 -7.34 -0.54
N LEU A 203 -28.58 -7.66 -1.79
CA LEU A 203 -27.51 -7.02 -2.56
C LEU A 203 -28.03 -5.83 -3.37
N ALA A 204 -27.17 -4.82 -3.55
CA ALA A 204 -27.51 -3.63 -4.31
C ALA A 204 -27.64 -3.94 -5.82
N GLY A 205 -28.85 -3.71 -6.36
CA GLY A 205 -29.16 -3.75 -7.80
C GLY A 205 -30.10 -4.89 -8.19
N SER A 206 -30.97 -4.64 -9.16
CA SER A 206 -32.01 -5.57 -9.63
C SER A 206 -31.45 -6.77 -10.40
N GLY A 207 -32.22 -7.87 -10.42
CA GLY A 207 -31.93 -9.06 -11.23
C GLY A 207 -31.14 -10.17 -10.54
N TYR A 208 -30.77 -11.17 -11.33
CA TYR A 208 -30.07 -12.37 -10.90
C TYR A 208 -28.61 -12.10 -10.51
N TRP A 209 -28.12 -12.94 -9.62
CA TRP A 209 -26.75 -13.01 -9.15
C TRP A 209 -26.24 -14.43 -9.23
N VAL A 210 -24.93 -14.54 -9.45
CA VAL A 210 -24.21 -15.81 -9.43
C VAL A 210 -23.29 -15.80 -8.21
N GLY A 211 -23.48 -16.75 -7.31
CA GLY A 211 -22.56 -17.03 -6.21
C GLY A 211 -21.47 -17.98 -6.70
N VAL A 212 -20.21 -17.60 -6.52
CA VAL A 212 -19.03 -18.38 -6.92
C VAL A 212 -18.21 -18.68 -5.68
N VAL A 213 -17.79 -19.94 -5.52
CA VAL A 213 -16.69 -20.31 -4.62
C VAL A 213 -15.41 -20.29 -5.45
N PHE A 214 -14.51 -19.36 -5.16
CA PHE A 214 -13.20 -19.27 -5.81
C PHE A 214 -12.28 -20.39 -5.34
N ASP A 215 -11.27 -20.73 -6.15
CA ASP A 215 -10.25 -21.69 -5.75
C ASP A 215 -9.24 -21.08 -4.76
N GLU A 216 -9.09 -19.76 -4.79
CA GLU A 216 -8.18 -18.96 -3.97
C GLU A 216 -8.97 -18.00 -3.05
N PRO A 217 -8.37 -17.46 -1.97
CA PRO A 217 -9.02 -16.52 -1.04
C PRO A 217 -9.19 -15.10 -1.63
N VAL A 218 -9.73 -14.99 -2.85
CA VAL A 218 -9.92 -13.77 -3.65
C VAL A 218 -11.38 -13.27 -3.71
N GLY A 219 -12.24 -13.91 -2.93
CA GLY A 219 -13.63 -13.57 -2.71
C GLY A 219 -13.83 -12.44 -1.70
N LYS A 220 -15.11 -12.11 -1.47
CA LYS A 220 -15.52 -11.00 -0.59
C LYS A 220 -16.22 -11.47 0.68
N GLY A 221 -16.48 -12.76 0.84
CA GLY A 221 -17.13 -13.31 2.02
C GLY A 221 -17.18 -14.83 2.01
N ASN A 222 -18.11 -15.39 2.78
CA ASN A 222 -18.23 -16.81 3.08
C ASN A 222 -19.56 -17.43 2.60
N GLY A 223 -20.17 -16.83 1.56
CA GLY A 223 -21.45 -17.27 1.00
C GLY A 223 -22.71 -16.78 1.75
N CYS A 224 -22.54 -15.94 2.76
CA CYS A 224 -23.63 -15.21 3.41
C CYS A 224 -23.73 -13.76 2.90
N VAL A 225 -24.96 -13.27 2.76
CA VAL A 225 -25.25 -11.84 2.59
C VAL A 225 -26.14 -11.40 3.74
N LYS A 226 -25.64 -10.44 4.55
CA LYS A 226 -26.26 -10.06 5.82
C LYS A 226 -26.43 -11.29 6.73
N GLU A 227 -27.66 -11.73 6.97
CA GLU A 227 -27.98 -12.88 7.84
C GLU A 227 -28.40 -14.13 7.06
N LYS A 228 -28.51 -14.04 5.73
CA LYS A 228 -28.97 -15.15 4.89
C LYS A 228 -27.80 -15.86 4.21
N ARG A 229 -27.73 -17.18 4.39
CA ARG A 229 -26.73 -18.05 3.74
C ARG A 229 -27.28 -18.56 2.41
N TYR A 230 -26.50 -18.41 1.35
CA TYR A 230 -26.84 -18.88 -0.01
C TYR A 230 -26.06 -20.14 -0.40
N TYR A 231 -24.79 -20.19 0.00
CA TYR A 231 -23.90 -21.32 -0.20
C TYR A 231 -22.86 -21.38 0.91
N GLU A 232 -22.15 -22.51 0.99
CA GLU A 232 -21.13 -22.76 2.01
C GLU A 232 -19.74 -22.66 1.37
N CYS A 233 -18.86 -21.87 2.01
CA CYS A 233 -17.44 -21.76 1.65
C CYS A 233 -16.65 -21.15 2.82
N ALA A 234 -15.32 -21.28 2.76
CA ALA A 234 -14.42 -20.62 3.69
C ALA A 234 -14.47 -19.09 3.55
N ASP A 235 -14.04 -18.38 4.60
CA ASP A 235 -14.00 -16.92 4.55
C ASP A 235 -13.04 -16.44 3.45
N LYS A 236 -13.46 -15.41 2.71
CA LYS A 236 -12.80 -14.89 1.50
C LYS A 236 -12.80 -15.83 0.29
N PHE A 237 -13.48 -16.97 0.31
CA PHE A 237 -13.61 -17.81 -0.89
C PHE A 237 -14.93 -17.57 -1.65
N GLY A 238 -15.93 -16.96 -1.02
CA GLY A 238 -17.22 -16.68 -1.65
C GLY A 238 -17.31 -15.29 -2.29
N GLY A 239 -17.92 -15.20 -3.46
CA GLY A 239 -18.28 -13.93 -4.09
C GLY A 239 -19.62 -13.97 -4.82
N PHE A 240 -20.37 -12.87 -4.76
CA PHE A 240 -21.53 -12.64 -5.63
C PHE A 240 -21.13 -11.75 -6.80
N VAL A 241 -21.40 -12.23 -8.00
CA VAL A 241 -21.02 -11.58 -9.27
C VAL A 241 -22.22 -11.52 -10.22
N ARG A 242 -22.18 -10.57 -11.15
CA ARG A 242 -23.24 -10.42 -12.16
C ARG A 242 -23.06 -11.45 -13.26
N PRO A 243 -24.14 -11.98 -13.86
CA PRO A 243 -24.07 -13.04 -14.87
C PRO A 243 -23.12 -12.76 -16.05
N PRO A 244 -23.04 -11.54 -16.64
CA PRO A 244 -22.11 -11.28 -17.76
C PRO A 244 -20.63 -11.41 -17.40
N ASN A 245 -20.32 -11.36 -16.10
CA ASN A 245 -18.96 -11.45 -15.59
C ASN A 245 -18.55 -12.89 -15.30
N VAL A 246 -19.42 -13.87 -15.56
CA VAL A 246 -19.18 -15.29 -15.30
C VAL A 246 -19.14 -16.03 -16.63
N GLN A 247 -17.97 -16.58 -16.95
CA GLN A 247 -17.84 -17.48 -18.08
C GLN A 247 -17.78 -18.92 -17.56
N VAL A 248 -18.79 -19.72 -17.87
CA VAL A 248 -18.81 -21.15 -17.55
C VAL A 248 -18.09 -21.91 -18.65
N GLY A 249 -17.22 -22.86 -18.28
CA GLY A 249 -16.42 -23.62 -19.22
C GLY A 249 -15.43 -24.55 -18.54
N ASP A 250 -14.48 -25.07 -19.31
CA ASP A 250 -13.39 -25.90 -18.79
C ASP A 250 -12.28 -25.00 -18.23
N PHE A 251 -12.47 -24.56 -16.98
CA PHE A 251 -11.52 -23.74 -16.24
C PHE A 251 -10.98 -24.52 -15.04
N PRO A 252 -9.98 -25.40 -15.22
CA PRO A 252 -9.37 -26.10 -14.10
C PRO A 252 -8.71 -25.11 -13.11
N PRO A 253 -8.56 -25.49 -11.82
CA PRO A 253 -7.75 -24.73 -10.88
C PRO A 253 -6.37 -24.46 -11.49
N LEU A 254 -5.84 -23.26 -11.26
CA LEU A 254 -4.46 -22.94 -11.63
C LEU A 254 -3.57 -23.51 -10.53
N ASP A 255 -2.73 -24.48 -10.86
CA ASP A 255 -1.71 -24.97 -9.95
C ASP A 255 -0.58 -23.94 -9.89
N GLU A 256 -0.25 -23.45 -8.69
CA GLU A 256 0.86 -22.50 -8.45
C GLU A 256 2.22 -23.02 -8.96
N ASP A 257 2.37 -24.34 -9.07
CA ASP A 257 3.60 -25.01 -9.52
C ASP A 257 3.89 -24.85 -11.02
N LEU A 258 2.95 -24.34 -11.83
CA LEU A 258 3.14 -24.15 -13.28
C LEU A 258 3.54 -22.71 -13.67
N LEU A 259 3.69 -21.80 -12.70
CA LEU A 259 4.08 -20.40 -12.94
C LEU A 259 5.56 -20.13 -12.65
N SER A 260 6.35 -21.15 -12.33
CA SER A 260 7.77 -21.02 -11.94
C SER A 260 8.78 -21.17 -13.08
N ASP A 261 8.37 -21.56 -14.30
CA ASP A 261 9.32 -22.03 -15.32
C ASP A 261 9.31 -21.28 -16.67
N ASP A 262 8.69 -20.10 -16.78
CA ASP A 262 8.80 -19.29 -18.01
C ASP A 262 8.99 -17.81 -17.69
N ASP A 263 10.22 -17.41 -17.34
CA ASP A 263 10.81 -16.10 -17.65
C ASP A 263 12.31 -16.06 -17.24
N GLU A 264 13.13 -16.91 -17.87
CA GLU A 264 14.58 -16.69 -18.00
C GLU A 264 14.94 -16.64 -19.49
N PHE A 265 14.92 -15.44 -20.09
CA PHE A 265 15.69 -15.11 -21.30
C PHE A 265 16.14 -13.65 -21.30
#